data_AF-A0A8J3NAR4-F1
#
_entry.id   AF-A0A8J3NAR4-F1
#
_cell.length_a   1.000
_cell.length_b   1.000
_cell.length_c   1.000
_cell.angle_alpha   90.00
_cell.angle_beta   90.00
_cell.angle_gamma   90.00
#
_symmetry.space_group_name_H-M   'P 1'
#
loop_
_entity.id
_entity.type
_entity.pdbx_description
1 polymer ?
#
loop_
_entity_poly.entity_id
_entity_poly.type
_entity_poly.pdbx_seq_one_letter_code
_entity_poly.pdbx_strand_id
1 'polypeptide(L)'
;MQQTIPFGDWLRRTRGILPQQPFAAQLGIDTATVSRLERGENHVSVRMAVQICLGLDVPLAHFFAECVGSALGGAVLSTEACADALTLSDVRAWMMQIMAGDQRTRELLVSAVHLIVERGGEADQLRFVLTDIEKMLQPLPRLQMSISPPLRQEALIARIAEISRQGGLILPAEIGAYLRVVRERFPLTLSQLSRRCPFSASALTTIESSSFGVRLLLEDLWQLDHALQQDGALLSLVWEEIRRRKLLEQGWVDDGYTQEGKRALVDLLISVGRWLQVLYPNDRTWLAMLRHEIGNGVATAMSRS
;
A
#
# COMPACT_ATOMS: atom_id res chain seq x y z
N MET A 1 -4.45 31.81 5.77
CA MET A 1 -3.48 30.72 5.50
C MET A 1 -2.95 30.26 6.85
N GLN A 2 -3.18 29.01 7.23
CA GLN A 2 -2.60 28.46 8.46
C GLN A 2 -1.08 28.31 8.27
N GLN A 3 -0.30 28.55 9.33
CA GLN A 3 1.14 28.36 9.28
C GLN A 3 1.44 26.86 9.28
N THR A 4 2.00 26.36 8.17
CA THR A 4 2.53 25.01 8.09
C THR A 4 3.86 24.94 8.83
N ILE A 5 4.04 23.96 9.72
CA ILE A 5 5.31 23.70 10.39
C ILE A 5 6.17 22.83 9.45
N PRO A 6 7.40 23.25 9.10
CA PRO A 6 8.30 22.42 8.32
C PRO A 6 8.55 21.06 9.00
N PHE A 7 8.64 19.97 8.24
CA PHE A 7 8.81 18.62 8.79
C PHE A 7 10.03 18.52 9.74
N GLY A 8 11.14 19.17 9.39
CA GLY A 8 12.34 19.20 10.21
C GLY A 8 12.14 19.85 11.58
N ASP A 9 11.35 20.92 11.63
CA ASP A 9 11.01 21.61 12.88
C ASP A 9 10.03 20.78 13.72
N TRP A 10 9.05 20.12 13.08
CA TRP A 10 8.18 19.15 13.74
C TRP A 10 9.01 18.02 14.36
N LEU A 11 9.90 17.39 13.59
CA LEU A 11 10.75 16.30 14.06
C LEU A 11 11.64 16.72 15.24
N ARG A 12 12.24 17.91 15.16
CA ARG A 12 13.07 18.47 16.24
C ARG A 12 12.28 18.68 17.52
N ARG A 13 11.04 19.18 17.41
CA ARG A 13 10.14 19.35 18.56
C ARG A 13 9.73 18.01 19.16
N THR A 14 9.36 17.04 18.32
CA THR A 14 8.95 15.69 18.76
C THR A 14 10.08 14.93 19.43
N ARG A 15 11.33 15.08 18.95
CA ARG A 15 12.52 14.53 19.61
C ARG A 15 12.76 15.17 21.00
N GLY A 16 12.49 16.47 21.13
CA GLY A 16 12.77 17.24 22.33
C GLY A 16 14.25 17.20 22.73
N ILE A 17 14.52 16.73 23.96
CA ILE A 17 15.88 16.65 24.52
C ILE A 17 16.59 15.32 24.24
N LEU A 18 15.93 14.36 23.59
CA LEU A 18 16.55 13.05 23.31
C LEU A 18 17.78 13.23 22.41
N PRO A 19 18.94 12.62 22.73
CA PRO A 19 20.10 12.68 21.84
C PRO A 19 19.78 12.07 20.46
N GLN A 20 20.38 12.61 19.39
CA GLN A 20 20.04 12.20 18.02
C GLN A 20 20.31 10.71 17.75
N GLN A 21 21.35 10.12 18.34
CA GLN A 21 21.72 8.72 18.12
C GLN A 21 20.65 7.71 18.63
N PRO A 22 20.24 7.71 19.91
CA PRO A 22 19.17 6.82 20.37
C PRO A 22 17.84 7.09 19.66
N PHE A 23 17.55 8.35 19.31
CA PHE A 23 16.37 8.69 18.53
C PHE A 23 16.41 8.09 17.12
N ALA A 24 17.55 8.21 16.42
CA ALA A 24 17.73 7.60 15.10
C ALA A 24 17.60 6.07 15.15
N ALA A 25 18.16 5.44 16.19
CA ALA A 25 18.04 4.00 16.43
C ALA A 25 16.58 3.57 16.64
N GLN A 26 15.79 4.31 17.43
CA GLN A 26 14.35 4.06 17.59
C GLN A 26 13.59 4.11 16.26
N LEU A 27 13.95 5.05 15.38
CA LEU A 27 13.32 5.25 14.07
C LEU A 27 13.80 4.26 13.00
N GLY A 28 14.87 3.49 13.27
CA GLY A 28 15.52 2.63 12.30
C GLY A 28 16.13 3.40 11.12
N ILE A 29 16.67 4.60 11.37
CA ILE A 29 17.38 5.42 10.37
C ILE A 29 18.75 5.86 10.90
N ASP A 30 19.62 6.34 10.02
CA ASP A 30 20.94 6.84 10.43
C ASP A 30 20.85 8.24 11.07
N THR A 31 21.74 8.50 12.04
CA THR A 31 21.83 9.78 12.75
C THR A 31 22.06 10.97 11.81
N ALA A 32 22.80 10.78 10.72
CA ALA A 32 23.06 11.84 9.75
C ALA A 32 21.80 12.21 8.96
N THR A 33 20.91 11.26 8.69
CA THR A 33 19.60 11.50 8.10
C THR A 33 18.71 12.29 9.05
N VAL A 34 18.66 11.93 10.35
CA VAL A 34 17.93 12.75 11.35
C VAL A 34 18.45 14.19 11.35
N SER A 35 19.77 14.38 11.44
CA SER A 35 20.39 15.71 11.46
C SER A 35 20.10 16.53 10.19
N ARG A 36 20.13 15.91 9.00
CA ARG A 36 19.79 16.58 7.74
C ARG A 36 18.31 16.94 7.65
N LEU A 37 17.42 16.07 8.14
CA LEU A 37 15.98 16.34 8.19
C LEU A 37 15.68 17.50 9.14
N GLU A 38 16.26 17.49 10.34
CA GLU A 38 16.07 18.57 11.32
C GLU A 38 16.59 19.92 10.82
N ARG A 39 17.66 19.95 10.01
CA ARG A 39 18.19 21.19 9.42
C ARG A 39 17.44 21.64 8.16
N GLY A 40 16.47 20.86 7.67
CA GLY A 40 15.77 21.17 6.42
C GLY A 40 16.64 21.02 5.16
N GLU A 41 17.78 20.32 5.26
CA GLU A 41 18.72 20.13 4.13
C GLU A 41 18.28 19.01 3.18
N ASN A 42 17.33 18.16 3.61
CA ASN A 42 16.81 17.06 2.82
C ASN A 42 15.30 17.17 2.68
N HIS A 43 14.81 17.09 1.44
CA HIS A 43 13.39 16.86 1.21
C HIS A 43 12.98 15.46 1.70
N VAL A 44 11.87 15.43 2.43
CA VAL A 44 11.36 14.23 3.08
C VAL A 44 10.50 13.47 2.09
N SER A 45 10.87 12.21 1.82
CA SER A 45 9.97 11.34 1.06
C SER A 45 8.79 10.90 1.91
N VAL A 46 7.65 10.61 1.28
CA VAL A 46 6.47 10.11 2.00
C VAL A 46 6.82 8.81 2.75
N ARG A 47 7.63 7.93 2.14
CA ARG A 47 8.10 6.69 2.79
C ARG A 47 8.93 6.93 4.05
N MET A 48 9.74 7.99 4.05
CA MET A 48 10.53 8.39 5.23
C MET A 48 9.62 8.98 6.30
N ALA A 49 8.69 9.88 5.93
CA ALA A 49 7.71 10.45 6.86
C ALA A 49 6.87 9.36 7.55
N VAL A 50 6.36 8.39 6.78
CA VAL A 50 5.65 7.22 7.30
C VAL A 50 6.54 6.40 8.24
N GLN A 51 7.82 6.19 7.92
CA GLN A 51 8.76 5.49 8.80
C GLN A 51 8.87 6.15 10.16
N ILE A 52 9.07 7.46 10.13
CA ILE A 52 9.32 8.26 11.32
C ILE A 52 8.06 8.26 12.18
N CYS A 53 6.88 8.49 11.60
CA CYS A 53 5.63 8.46 12.35
C CYS A 53 5.34 7.08 12.94
N LEU A 54 5.62 5.99 12.20
CA LEU A 54 5.50 4.63 12.74
C LEU A 54 6.46 4.37 13.92
N GLY A 55 7.72 4.81 13.83
CA GLY A 55 8.71 4.64 14.91
C GLY A 55 8.41 5.48 16.16
N LEU A 56 7.60 6.53 16.03
CA LEU A 56 7.17 7.41 17.12
C LEU A 56 5.76 7.10 17.63
N ASP A 57 5.08 6.11 17.05
CA ASP A 57 3.67 5.81 17.31
C ASP A 57 2.76 7.05 17.16
N VAL A 58 3.04 7.89 16.16
CA VAL A 58 2.26 9.10 15.86
C VAL A 58 1.20 8.77 14.83
N PRO A 59 -0.10 8.90 15.15
CA PRO A 59 -1.17 8.70 14.18
C PRO A 59 -1.12 9.73 13.06
N LEU A 60 -1.56 9.32 11.86
CA LEU A 60 -1.60 10.18 10.68
C LEU A 60 -2.32 11.51 10.93
N ALA A 61 -3.51 11.42 11.53
CA ALA A 61 -4.34 12.58 11.83
C ALA A 61 -3.63 13.57 12.77
N HIS A 62 -2.88 13.06 13.76
CA HIS A 62 -2.08 13.88 14.67
C HIS A 62 -0.97 14.59 13.92
N PHE A 63 -0.18 13.84 13.13
CA PHE A 63 0.91 14.40 12.33
C PHE A 63 0.43 15.54 11.42
N PHE A 64 -0.70 15.37 10.73
CA PHE A 64 -1.25 16.39 9.85
C PHE A 64 -1.86 17.59 10.59
N ALA A 65 -2.54 17.34 11.72
CA ALA A 65 -3.06 18.42 12.56
C ALA A 65 -1.92 19.35 13.03
N GLU A 66 -0.77 18.79 13.39
CA GLU A 66 0.40 19.58 13.80
C GLU A 66 1.12 20.23 12.63
N CYS A 67 1.42 19.49 11.56
CA CYS A 67 2.26 20.00 10.47
C CYS A 67 1.52 20.98 9.55
N VAL A 68 0.21 20.77 9.34
CA VAL A 68 -0.58 21.54 8.37
C VAL A 68 -1.57 22.47 9.06
N GLY A 69 -1.98 22.17 10.29
CA GLY A 69 -3.02 22.93 11.00
C GLY A 69 -4.45 22.53 10.63
N SER A 70 -4.62 21.46 9.85
CA SER A 70 -5.92 20.91 9.46
C SER A 70 -5.98 19.42 9.77
N ALA A 71 -7.10 18.97 10.35
CA ALA A 71 -7.41 17.56 10.42
C ALA A 71 -7.69 17.06 8.98
N LEU A 72 -7.10 15.94 8.58
CA LEU A 72 -7.44 15.31 7.31
C LEU A 72 -8.94 14.98 7.32
N GLY A 73 -9.71 15.66 6.46
CA GLY A 73 -11.18 15.57 6.43
C GLY A 73 -11.71 14.17 6.12
N GLY A 74 -10.85 13.25 5.65
CA GLY A 74 -11.21 11.89 5.27
C GLY A 74 -10.78 10.77 6.23
N ALA A 75 -10.12 11.07 7.36
CA ALA A 75 -9.29 10.08 8.08
C ALA A 75 -9.91 9.40 9.30
N VAL A 76 -11.24 9.42 9.50
CA VAL A 76 -11.85 8.50 10.47
C VAL A 76 -11.95 7.14 9.79
N LEU A 77 -10.96 6.28 10.07
CA LEU A 77 -11.05 4.86 9.72
C LEU A 77 -12.34 4.32 10.34
N SER A 78 -13.22 3.76 9.52
CA SER A 78 -14.34 3.01 10.06
C SER A 78 -13.77 1.81 10.79
N THR A 79 -14.23 1.57 12.01
CA THR A 79 -13.91 0.34 12.76
C THR A 79 -14.62 -0.88 12.19
N GLU A 80 -15.59 -0.69 11.30
CA GLU A 80 -16.22 -1.78 10.58
C GLU A 80 -15.22 -2.39 9.60
N ALA A 81 -14.82 -3.65 9.88
CA ALA A 81 -13.90 -4.38 9.04
C ALA A 81 -14.45 -4.45 7.61
N CYS A 82 -13.61 -4.17 6.61
CA CYS A 82 -14.01 -4.35 5.22
C CYS A 82 -14.41 -5.81 4.97
N ALA A 83 -15.71 -6.07 4.90
CA ALA A 83 -16.23 -7.36 4.48
C ALA A 83 -15.81 -7.68 3.03
N ASP A 84 -15.42 -6.66 2.27
CA ASP A 84 -15.18 -6.71 0.83
C ASP A 84 -13.70 -6.60 0.44
N ALA A 85 -12.73 -6.57 1.35
CA ALA A 85 -11.32 -6.43 0.98
C ALA A 85 -10.38 -7.20 1.90
N LEU A 86 -9.23 -7.58 1.33
CA LEU A 86 -8.12 -8.16 2.07
C LEU A 86 -7.53 -7.13 3.01
N THR A 87 -7.54 -7.43 4.31
CA THR A 87 -6.92 -6.61 5.35
C THR A 87 -5.45 -7.00 5.55
N LEU A 88 -4.72 -6.17 6.30
CA LEU A 88 -3.36 -6.52 6.74
C LEU A 88 -3.31 -7.86 7.50
N SER A 89 -4.32 -8.14 8.33
CA SER A 89 -4.41 -9.40 9.09
C SER A 89 -4.62 -10.60 8.16
N ASP A 90 -5.53 -10.47 7.19
CA ASP A 90 -5.78 -11.52 6.20
C ASP A 90 -4.49 -11.90 5.46
N VAL A 91 -3.77 -10.89 4.95
CA VAL A 91 -2.54 -11.14 4.16
C VAL A 91 -1.39 -11.67 5.01
N ARG A 92 -1.22 -11.19 6.26
CA ARG A 92 -0.21 -11.75 7.16
C ARG A 92 -0.44 -13.23 7.42
N ALA A 93 -1.66 -13.59 7.78
CA ALA A 93 -1.99 -14.95 8.14
C ALA A 93 -1.99 -15.89 6.92
N TRP A 94 -2.40 -15.40 5.74
CA TRP A 94 -2.18 -16.09 4.47
C TRP A 94 -0.70 -16.33 4.18
N MET A 95 0.15 -15.30 4.29
CA MET A 95 1.59 -15.43 4.04
C MET A 95 2.22 -16.46 4.97
N MET A 96 1.87 -16.46 6.26
CA MET A 96 2.37 -17.47 7.21
C MET A 96 2.05 -18.89 6.75
N GLN A 97 0.84 -19.16 6.25
CA GLN A 97 0.46 -20.47 5.73
C GLN A 97 1.21 -20.84 4.44
N ILE A 98 1.37 -19.89 3.52
CA ILE A 98 2.15 -20.12 2.28
C ILE A 98 3.61 -20.48 2.61
N MET A 99 4.22 -19.76 3.56
CA MET A 99 5.60 -20.02 4.04
C MET A 99 5.70 -21.35 4.78
N ALA A 100 4.66 -21.76 5.51
CA ALA A 100 4.58 -23.07 6.16
C ALA A 100 4.35 -24.24 5.18
N GLY A 101 4.20 -23.98 3.88
CA GLY A 101 3.99 -25.02 2.89
C GLY A 101 2.55 -25.52 2.80
N ASP A 102 1.57 -24.77 3.29
CA ASP A 102 0.17 -25.20 3.28
C ASP A 102 -0.35 -25.36 1.85
N GLN A 103 -0.58 -26.61 1.44
CA GLN A 103 -0.96 -26.96 0.07
C GLN A 103 -2.33 -26.38 -0.30
N ARG A 104 -3.31 -26.44 0.60
CA ARG A 104 -4.67 -25.97 0.32
C ARG A 104 -4.73 -24.47 0.06
N THR A 105 -3.99 -23.68 0.84
CA THR A 105 -3.89 -22.23 0.68
C THR A 105 -3.23 -21.85 -0.65
N ARG A 106 -2.22 -22.62 -1.08
CA ARG A 106 -1.59 -22.47 -2.41
C ARG A 106 -2.56 -22.85 -3.54
N GLU A 107 -3.30 -23.95 -3.40
CA GLU A 107 -4.30 -24.41 -4.35
C GLU A 107 -5.45 -23.42 -4.53
N LEU A 108 -5.88 -22.75 -3.46
CA LEU A 108 -6.88 -21.68 -3.54
C LEU A 108 -6.39 -20.53 -4.43
N LEU A 109 -5.16 -20.04 -4.24
CA LEU A 109 -4.61 -18.98 -5.09
C LEU A 109 -4.53 -19.44 -6.55
N VAL A 110 -4.05 -20.66 -6.80
CA VAL A 110 -3.97 -21.22 -8.16
C VAL A 110 -5.36 -21.30 -8.81
N SER A 111 -6.35 -21.80 -8.09
CA SER A 111 -7.73 -21.93 -8.58
C SER A 111 -8.34 -20.57 -8.89
N ALA A 112 -8.09 -19.56 -8.05
CA ALA A 112 -8.56 -18.20 -8.28
C ALA A 112 -7.90 -17.56 -9.50
N VAL A 113 -6.60 -17.77 -9.72
CA VAL A 113 -5.91 -17.30 -10.92
C VAL A 113 -6.50 -17.96 -12.17
N HIS A 114 -6.72 -19.28 -12.17
CA HIS A 114 -7.35 -19.97 -13.30
C HIS A 114 -8.76 -19.47 -13.58
N LEU A 115 -9.56 -19.24 -12.53
CA LEU A 115 -10.92 -18.69 -12.69
C LEU A 115 -10.91 -17.31 -13.38
N ILE A 116 -9.92 -16.46 -13.05
CA ILE A 116 -9.76 -15.14 -13.69
C ILE A 116 -9.39 -15.29 -15.17
N VAL A 117 -8.46 -16.20 -15.49
CA VAL A 117 -8.05 -16.49 -16.88
C VAL A 117 -9.24 -16.99 -17.69
N GLU A 118 -10.01 -17.96 -17.16
CA GLU A 118 -11.18 -18.54 -17.82
C GLU A 118 -12.29 -17.51 -18.11
N ARG A 119 -12.42 -16.48 -17.27
CA ARG A 119 -13.45 -15.45 -17.38
C ARG A 119 -13.05 -14.21 -18.18
N GLY A 120 -11.91 -14.28 -18.88
CA GLY A 120 -11.46 -13.20 -19.77
C GLY A 120 -10.66 -12.11 -19.08
N GLY A 121 -9.95 -12.43 -17.99
CA GLY A 121 -8.83 -11.59 -17.55
C GLY A 121 -7.81 -11.45 -18.69
N GLU A 122 -7.12 -10.31 -18.76
CA GLU A 122 -6.01 -10.06 -19.72
C GLU A 122 -4.77 -10.93 -19.40
N ALA A 123 -4.97 -12.24 -19.33
CA ALA A 123 -4.01 -13.25 -18.92
C ALA A 123 -4.06 -14.42 -19.93
N ASP A 124 -3.99 -14.09 -21.22
CA ASP A 124 -3.94 -15.10 -22.28
C ASP A 124 -2.78 -16.07 -22.01
N GLN A 125 -3.11 -17.35 -21.88
CA GLN A 125 -2.20 -18.49 -21.81
C GLN A 125 -1.38 -18.68 -20.51
N LEU A 126 -1.68 -17.96 -19.42
CA LEU A 126 -1.00 -18.19 -18.14
C LEU A 126 -1.48 -19.50 -17.48
N ARG A 127 -0.69 -20.57 -17.65
CA ARG A 127 -0.82 -21.79 -16.82
C ARG A 127 -0.08 -21.57 -15.51
N PHE A 128 -0.79 -21.10 -14.50
CA PHE A 128 -0.24 -20.89 -13.16
C PHE A 128 -0.40 -22.17 -12.31
N VAL A 129 0.69 -22.73 -11.82
CA VAL A 129 0.68 -23.98 -11.06
C VAL A 129 1.35 -23.80 -9.68
N LEU A 130 1.19 -24.79 -8.79
CA LEU A 130 1.77 -24.73 -7.44
C LEU A 130 3.28 -24.45 -7.42
N THR A 131 4.03 -25.02 -8.37
CA THR A 131 5.48 -24.80 -8.47
C THR A 131 5.86 -23.36 -8.84
N ASP A 132 4.93 -22.57 -9.38
CA ASP A 132 5.19 -21.16 -9.70
C ASP A 132 5.22 -20.29 -8.45
N ILE A 133 4.42 -20.61 -7.43
CA ILE A 133 4.48 -19.96 -6.11
C ILE A 133 5.88 -20.13 -5.51
N GLU A 134 6.44 -21.34 -5.60
CA GLU A 134 7.78 -21.64 -5.10
C GLU A 134 8.86 -20.88 -5.90
N LYS A 135 8.73 -20.83 -7.23
CA LYS A 135 9.65 -20.05 -8.08
C LYS A 135 9.61 -18.55 -7.78
N MET A 136 8.44 -18.00 -7.46
CA MET A 136 8.29 -16.59 -7.09
C MET A 136 9.01 -16.27 -5.76
N LEU A 137 9.09 -17.23 -4.85
CA LEU A 137 9.74 -17.07 -3.55
C LEU A 137 11.27 -17.25 -3.58
N GLN A 138 11.81 -17.84 -4.65
CA GLN A 138 13.24 -18.12 -4.76
C GLN A 138 14.10 -16.84 -4.85
N PRO A 139 15.39 -16.91 -4.44
CA PRO A 139 16.36 -15.81 -4.52
C PRO A 139 16.50 -15.14 -5.89
N LEU A 140 16.34 -15.93 -6.94
CA LEU A 140 16.34 -15.45 -8.32
C LEU A 140 14.97 -15.76 -8.89
N PRO A 141 13.96 -14.88 -8.72
CA PRO A 141 12.63 -15.12 -9.25
C PRO A 141 12.73 -15.12 -10.78
N ARG A 142 12.93 -16.31 -11.36
CA ARG A 142 12.94 -16.51 -12.82
C ARG A 142 11.56 -16.26 -13.43
N LEU A 143 10.53 -16.27 -12.57
CA LEU A 143 9.15 -16.02 -12.94
C LEU A 143 8.71 -14.68 -12.35
N GLN A 144 8.52 -13.69 -13.22
CA GLN A 144 7.80 -12.46 -12.90
C GLN A 144 6.36 -12.62 -13.39
N MET A 145 5.57 -13.41 -12.66
CA MET A 145 4.14 -13.43 -12.91
C MET A 145 3.51 -12.25 -12.17
N SER A 146 2.82 -11.39 -12.90
CA SER A 146 1.98 -10.35 -12.30
C SER A 146 0.62 -10.37 -12.98
N ILE A 147 -0.44 -10.36 -12.17
CA ILE A 147 -1.78 -10.08 -12.65
C ILE A 147 -2.02 -8.61 -12.32
N SER A 148 -2.22 -7.79 -13.34
CA SER A 148 -2.58 -6.39 -13.12
C SER A 148 -4.00 -6.33 -12.56
N PRO A 149 -4.30 -5.51 -11.54
CA PRO A 149 -5.68 -5.32 -11.08
C PRO A 149 -6.53 -4.74 -12.23
N PRO A 150 -7.87 -4.90 -12.22
CA PRO A 150 -8.76 -4.43 -13.29
C PRO A 150 -8.96 -2.91 -13.28
N LEU A 151 -7.88 -2.15 -13.51
CA LEU A 151 -7.80 -0.67 -13.43
C LEU A 151 -8.52 0.08 -14.56
N ARG A 152 -9.28 -0.61 -15.40
CA ARG A 152 -10.21 0.01 -16.35
C ARG A 152 -11.64 0.09 -15.80
N GLN A 153 -11.91 -0.56 -14.68
CA GLN A 153 -13.24 -0.60 -14.06
C GLN A 153 -13.43 0.60 -13.15
N GLU A 154 -14.16 1.61 -13.62
CA GLU A 154 -14.45 2.83 -12.84
C GLU A 154 -15.11 2.54 -11.49
N ALA A 155 -15.98 1.52 -11.44
CA ALA A 155 -16.66 1.10 -10.21
C ALA A 155 -15.67 0.64 -9.12
N LEU A 156 -14.59 -0.04 -9.50
CA LEU A 156 -13.53 -0.42 -8.56
C LEU A 156 -12.75 0.82 -8.11
N ILE A 157 -12.34 1.67 -9.05
CA ILE A 157 -11.52 2.85 -8.76
C ILE A 157 -12.26 3.81 -7.80
N ALA A 158 -13.56 3.99 -8.01
CA ALA A 158 -14.42 4.79 -7.13
C ALA A 158 -14.45 4.26 -5.68
N ARG A 159 -14.15 2.97 -5.45
CA ARG A 159 -14.13 2.34 -4.13
C ARG A 159 -12.75 2.30 -3.48
N ILE A 160 -11.66 2.67 -4.15
CA ILE A 160 -10.30 2.53 -3.60
C ILE A 160 -10.10 3.32 -2.31
N ALA A 161 -10.61 4.56 -2.25
CA ALA A 161 -10.61 5.37 -1.03
C ALA A 161 -11.34 4.66 0.11
N GLU A 162 -12.51 4.07 -0.18
CA GLU A 162 -13.30 3.35 0.82
C GLU A 162 -12.61 2.07 1.30
N ILE A 163 -12.10 1.26 0.38
CA ILE A 163 -11.34 0.05 0.68
C ILE A 163 -10.19 0.38 1.62
N SER A 164 -9.46 1.47 1.34
CA SER A 164 -8.36 1.90 2.20
C SER A 164 -8.86 2.38 3.57
N ARG A 165 -9.95 3.14 3.66
CA ARG A 165 -10.52 3.60 4.94
C ARG A 165 -11.01 2.47 5.83
N GLN A 166 -11.45 1.37 5.24
CA GLN A 166 -11.89 0.16 5.96
C GLN A 166 -10.75 -0.82 6.26
N GLY A 167 -9.49 -0.38 6.15
CA GLY A 167 -8.31 -1.18 6.47
C GLY A 167 -7.90 -2.19 5.38
N GLY A 168 -8.54 -2.15 4.22
CA GLY A 168 -8.16 -2.94 3.06
C GLY A 168 -6.79 -2.54 2.52
N LEU A 169 -5.99 -3.52 2.11
CA LEU A 169 -4.75 -3.27 1.39
C LEU A 169 -5.07 -2.81 -0.02
N ILE A 170 -4.31 -1.84 -0.52
CA ILE A 170 -4.39 -1.34 -1.89
C ILE A 170 -3.01 -1.44 -2.55
N LEU A 171 -2.98 -1.47 -3.87
CA LEU A 171 -1.75 -1.47 -4.64
C LEU A 171 -1.38 -0.05 -5.07
N PRO A 172 -0.08 0.24 -5.26
CA PRO A 172 0.35 1.50 -5.85
C PRO A 172 -0.32 1.76 -7.21
N ALA A 173 -0.52 0.70 -8.00
CA ALA A 173 -1.24 0.73 -9.26
C ALA A 173 -2.67 1.28 -9.14
N GLU A 174 -3.38 0.93 -8.06
CA GLU A 174 -4.73 1.40 -7.79
C GLU A 174 -4.75 2.89 -7.41
N ILE A 175 -3.70 3.39 -6.74
CA ILE A 175 -3.56 4.81 -6.44
C ILE A 175 -3.32 5.62 -7.72
N GLY A 176 -2.51 5.10 -8.65
CA GLY A 176 -2.31 5.72 -9.96
C GLY A 176 -3.61 5.81 -10.77
N ALA A 177 -4.40 4.73 -10.78
CA ALA A 177 -5.71 4.72 -11.42
C ALA A 177 -6.71 5.68 -10.73
N TYR A 178 -6.70 5.74 -9.40
CA TYR A 178 -7.48 6.71 -8.63
C TYR A 178 -7.13 8.16 -9.01
N LEU A 179 -5.84 8.48 -9.06
CA LEU A 179 -5.34 9.79 -9.46
C LEU A 179 -5.84 10.19 -10.85
N ARG A 180 -5.77 9.27 -11.82
CA ARG A 180 -6.26 9.48 -13.18
C ARG A 180 -7.75 9.82 -13.21
N VAL A 181 -8.57 9.03 -12.52
CA VAL A 181 -10.03 9.25 -12.46
C VAL A 181 -10.35 10.59 -11.79
N VAL A 182 -9.65 10.93 -10.70
CA VAL A 182 -9.80 12.23 -10.05
C VAL A 182 -9.45 13.37 -11.01
N ARG A 183 -8.31 13.29 -11.70
CA ARG A 183 -7.87 14.30 -12.66
C ARG A 183 -8.90 14.50 -13.78
N GLU A 184 -9.44 13.40 -14.32
CA GLU A 184 -10.42 13.40 -15.40
C GLU A 184 -11.77 14.00 -14.99
N ARG A 185 -12.14 13.94 -13.70
CA ARG A 185 -13.31 14.64 -13.16
C ARG A 185 -13.16 16.16 -13.12
N PHE A 186 -11.93 16.69 -13.09
CA PHE A 186 -11.61 18.12 -13.13
C PHE A 186 -11.24 18.64 -14.53
N PRO A 187 -11.68 17.95 -15.58
CA PRO A 187 -11.13 17.94 -16.95
C PRO A 187 -9.68 18.45 -17.14
N LEU A 188 -8.74 18.07 -16.26
CA LEU A 188 -7.36 18.53 -16.39
C LEU A 188 -6.55 17.60 -17.29
N THR A 189 -5.89 18.15 -18.29
CA THR A 189 -4.81 17.44 -18.99
C THR A 189 -3.58 17.33 -18.06
N LEU A 190 -2.72 16.34 -18.31
CA LEU A 190 -1.46 16.20 -17.56
C LEU A 190 -0.58 17.46 -17.65
N SER A 191 -0.58 18.15 -18.80
CA SER A 191 0.16 19.40 -18.98
C SER A 191 -0.44 20.57 -18.18
N GLN A 192 -1.76 20.61 -18.01
CA GLN A 192 -2.39 21.60 -17.13
C GLN A 192 -2.12 21.30 -15.66
N LEU A 193 -2.16 20.02 -15.27
CA LEU A 193 -1.87 19.61 -13.89
C LEU A 193 -0.41 19.87 -13.52
N SER A 194 0.54 19.60 -14.43
CA SER A 194 1.98 19.87 -14.20
C SER A 194 2.31 21.35 -14.03
N ARG A 195 1.40 22.27 -14.39
CA ARG A 195 1.56 23.71 -14.12
C ARG A 195 1.06 24.11 -12.73
N ARG A 196 0.35 23.21 -12.04
CA ARG A 196 -0.28 23.44 -10.73
C ARG A 196 0.42 22.71 -9.58
N CYS A 197 1.33 21.79 -9.90
CA CYS A 197 2.07 21.00 -8.93
C CYS A 197 3.52 20.82 -9.42
N PRO A 198 4.45 20.35 -8.57
CA PRO A 198 5.88 20.30 -8.90
C PRO A 198 6.27 19.12 -9.80
N PHE A 199 5.30 18.31 -10.25
CA PHE A 199 5.55 17.16 -11.12
C PHE A 199 5.51 17.55 -12.59
N SER A 200 6.47 17.05 -13.37
CA SER A 200 6.39 17.11 -14.83
C SER A 200 5.24 16.26 -15.36
N ALA A 201 4.77 16.53 -16.58
CA ALA A 201 3.75 15.69 -17.22
C ALA A 201 4.20 14.22 -17.34
N SER A 202 5.48 13.95 -17.61
CA SER A 202 6.02 12.58 -17.67
C SER A 202 6.02 11.88 -16.32
N ALA A 203 6.36 12.61 -15.24
CA ALA A 203 6.28 12.09 -13.88
C ALA A 203 4.83 11.76 -13.51
N LEU A 204 3.87 12.65 -13.83
CA LEU A 204 2.45 12.39 -13.64
C LEU A 204 1.97 11.17 -14.44
N THR A 205 2.37 11.01 -15.71
CA THR A 205 2.08 9.80 -16.48
C THR A 205 2.59 8.56 -15.77
N THR A 206 3.80 8.60 -15.21
CA THR A 206 4.42 7.46 -14.51
C THR A 206 3.68 7.11 -13.22
N ILE A 207 3.22 8.13 -12.49
CA ILE A 207 2.40 7.96 -11.28
C ILE A 207 1.04 7.35 -11.64
N GLU A 208 0.37 7.87 -12.68
CA GLU A 208 -0.93 7.33 -13.14
C GLU A 208 -0.81 5.92 -13.73
N SER A 209 0.33 5.60 -14.36
CA SER A 209 0.58 4.31 -14.99
C SER A 209 1.13 3.24 -14.04
N SER A 210 0.97 3.40 -12.73
CA SER A 210 1.19 2.36 -11.72
C SER A 210 2.62 2.11 -11.24
N SER A 211 3.59 2.95 -11.62
CA SER A 211 4.99 2.77 -11.22
C SER A 211 5.36 3.73 -10.08
N PHE A 212 5.02 3.40 -8.83
CA PHE A 212 5.55 4.09 -7.64
C PHE A 212 7.04 3.78 -7.38
N GLY A 213 7.82 3.50 -8.43
CA GLY A 213 9.28 3.49 -8.38
C GLY A 213 9.87 4.90 -8.23
N VAL A 214 9.06 5.94 -8.47
CA VAL A 214 9.46 7.32 -8.27
C VAL A 214 9.45 7.66 -6.78
N ARG A 215 10.56 8.21 -6.27
CA ARG A 215 10.63 8.77 -4.92
C ARG A 215 9.68 9.98 -4.84
N LEU A 216 8.55 9.81 -4.16
CA LEU A 216 7.60 10.90 -3.89
C LEU A 216 8.03 11.70 -2.65
N LEU A 217 8.21 13.00 -2.83
CA LEU A 217 8.40 13.93 -1.72
C LEU A 217 7.03 14.25 -1.08
N LEU A 218 7.03 14.45 0.24
CA LEU A 218 5.82 14.72 1.00
C LEU A 218 5.17 16.04 0.57
N GLU A 219 5.97 17.08 0.39
CA GLU A 219 5.54 18.41 -0.06
C GLU A 219 4.96 18.37 -1.47
N ASP A 220 5.58 17.60 -2.38
CA ASP A 220 5.09 17.45 -3.75
C ASP A 220 3.74 16.74 -3.79
N LEU A 221 3.59 15.66 -3.00
CA LEU A 221 2.34 14.93 -2.90
C LEU A 221 1.23 15.79 -2.28
N TRP A 222 1.56 16.62 -1.29
CA TRP A 222 0.63 17.61 -0.72
C TRP A 222 0.14 18.60 -1.79
N GLN A 223 1.06 19.16 -2.57
CA GLN A 223 0.70 20.09 -3.66
C GLN A 223 -0.13 19.42 -4.75
N LEU A 224 0.15 18.15 -5.07
CA LEU A 224 -0.65 17.36 -6.02
C LEU A 224 -2.08 17.14 -5.51
N ASP A 225 -2.24 16.75 -4.25
CA ASP A 225 -3.55 16.56 -3.60
C ASP A 225 -4.37 17.87 -3.61
N HIS A 226 -3.73 19.00 -3.25
CA HIS A 226 -4.36 20.32 -3.29
C HIS A 226 -4.72 20.77 -4.71
N ALA A 227 -3.84 20.53 -5.70
CA ALA A 227 -4.11 20.87 -7.10
C ALA A 227 -5.31 20.11 -7.68
N LEU A 228 -5.64 18.95 -7.10
CA LEU A 228 -6.76 18.10 -7.43
C LEU A 228 -7.95 18.24 -6.47
N GLN A 229 -7.90 19.19 -5.53
CA GLN A 229 -8.98 19.46 -4.56
C GLN A 229 -9.44 18.18 -3.84
N GLN A 230 -8.48 17.38 -3.37
CA GLN A 230 -8.76 16.09 -2.72
C GLN A 230 -8.83 16.18 -1.19
N ASP A 231 -8.58 17.34 -0.60
CA ASP A 231 -8.66 17.59 0.85
C ASP A 231 -7.91 16.54 1.70
N GLY A 232 -6.77 16.07 1.20
CA GLY A 232 -5.91 15.08 1.83
C GLY A 232 -6.25 13.62 1.51
N ALA A 233 -7.25 13.34 0.67
CA ALA A 233 -7.64 11.97 0.34
C ALA A 233 -6.55 11.20 -0.43
N LEU A 234 -5.90 11.82 -1.43
CA LEU A 234 -4.82 11.17 -2.19
C LEU A 234 -3.62 10.93 -1.27
N LEU A 235 -3.29 11.90 -0.44
CA LEU A 235 -2.21 11.79 0.53
C LEU A 235 -2.45 10.67 1.54
N SER A 236 -3.68 10.58 2.07
CA SER A 236 -4.09 9.52 2.98
C SER A 236 -4.01 8.13 2.33
N LEU A 237 -4.41 8.01 1.05
CA LEU A 237 -4.28 6.77 0.30
C LEU A 237 -2.83 6.30 0.19
N VAL A 238 -1.93 7.18 -0.26
CA VAL A 238 -0.50 6.87 -0.38
C VAL A 238 0.11 6.55 0.98
N TRP A 239 -0.25 7.31 2.02
CA TRP A 239 0.27 7.10 3.36
C TRP A 239 -0.12 5.73 3.91
N GLU A 240 -1.41 5.38 3.85
CA GLU A 240 -1.92 4.12 4.38
C GLU A 240 -1.38 2.91 3.61
N GLU A 241 -1.20 3.02 2.30
CA GLU A 241 -0.55 1.97 1.50
C GLU A 241 0.87 1.70 2.00
N ILE A 242 1.70 2.75 2.09
CA ILE A 242 3.09 2.63 2.56
C ILE A 242 3.12 2.12 4.00
N ARG A 243 2.26 2.64 4.87
CA ARG A 243 2.17 2.26 6.29
C ARG A 243 1.87 0.78 6.44
N ARG A 244 0.83 0.29 5.77
CA ARG A 244 0.42 -1.12 5.83
C ARG A 244 1.46 -2.04 5.22
N ARG A 245 2.08 -1.64 4.10
CA ARG A 245 3.17 -2.41 3.48
C ARG A 245 4.36 -2.53 4.42
N LYS A 246 4.77 -1.45 5.09
CA LYS A 246 5.83 -1.51 6.12
C LYS A 246 5.46 -2.40 7.29
N LEU A 247 4.25 -2.27 7.81
CA LEU A 247 3.77 -3.15 8.89
C LEU A 247 3.79 -4.62 8.43
N LEU A 248 3.39 -4.91 7.19
CA LEU A 248 3.46 -6.27 6.64
C LEU A 248 4.90 -6.79 6.60
N GLU A 249 5.83 -6.00 6.05
CA GLU A 249 7.26 -6.35 5.93
C GLU A 249 7.94 -6.56 7.28
N GLN A 250 7.60 -5.76 8.31
CA GLN A 250 8.12 -5.93 9.68
C GLN A 250 7.74 -7.28 10.29
N GLY A 251 6.66 -7.91 9.82
CA GLY A 251 6.23 -9.22 10.28
C GLY A 251 6.86 -10.40 9.53
N TRP A 252 7.71 -10.15 8.52
CA TRP A 252 8.32 -11.23 7.76
C TRP A 252 9.55 -11.79 8.48
N VAL A 253 9.55 -13.11 8.63
CA VAL A 253 10.68 -13.87 9.16
C VAL A 253 11.75 -14.03 8.07
N ASP A 254 13.02 -14.08 8.46
CA ASP A 254 14.12 -14.51 7.58
C ASP A 254 14.12 -16.05 7.50
N ASP A 255 13.49 -16.56 6.45
CA ASP A 255 13.23 -17.99 6.20
C ASP A 255 13.90 -18.45 4.90
N GLY A 256 14.87 -17.69 4.38
CA GLY A 256 15.57 -17.97 3.13
C GLY A 256 14.84 -17.54 1.86
N TYR A 257 13.62 -17.00 1.96
CA TYR A 257 12.90 -16.39 0.84
C TYR A 257 13.21 -14.89 0.70
N THR A 258 13.14 -14.39 -0.54
CA THR A 258 13.39 -12.96 -0.80
C THR A 258 12.22 -12.10 -0.37
N GLN A 259 12.53 -10.89 0.08
CA GLN A 259 11.55 -9.85 0.35
C GLN A 259 10.78 -9.50 -0.93
N GLU A 260 11.46 -9.48 -2.07
CA GLU A 260 10.87 -9.23 -3.39
C GLU A 260 9.85 -10.31 -3.77
N GLY A 261 10.18 -11.59 -3.55
CA GLY A 261 9.25 -12.70 -3.79
C GLY A 261 8.01 -12.64 -2.90
N LYS A 262 8.18 -12.32 -1.62
CA LYS A 262 7.07 -12.11 -0.67
C LYS A 262 6.19 -10.93 -1.12
N ARG A 263 6.78 -9.81 -1.54
CA ARG A 263 6.04 -8.66 -2.10
C ARG A 263 5.23 -9.06 -3.33
N ALA A 264 5.84 -9.78 -4.28
CA ALA A 264 5.19 -10.19 -5.51
C ALA A 264 3.98 -11.10 -5.25
N LEU A 265 4.07 -12.04 -4.30
CA LEU A 265 2.94 -12.89 -3.91
C LEU A 265 1.82 -12.10 -3.23
N VAL A 266 2.15 -11.15 -2.36
CA VAL A 266 1.16 -10.26 -1.74
C VAL A 266 0.43 -9.44 -2.80
N ASP A 267 1.18 -8.83 -3.72
CA ASP A 267 0.60 -8.02 -4.79
C ASP A 267 -0.29 -8.88 -5.71
N LEU A 268 0.13 -10.11 -6.02
CA LEU A 268 -0.67 -11.09 -6.75
C LEU A 268 -1.98 -11.43 -6.03
N LEU A 269 -1.93 -11.72 -4.73
CA LEU A 269 -3.13 -12.02 -3.93
C LEU A 269 -4.11 -10.85 -3.94
N ILE A 270 -3.61 -9.61 -3.77
CA ILE A 270 -4.45 -8.42 -3.80
C ILE A 270 -5.10 -8.27 -5.18
N SER A 271 -4.32 -8.36 -6.26
CA SER A 271 -4.83 -8.30 -7.64
C SER A 271 -5.89 -9.36 -7.94
N VAL A 272 -5.67 -10.61 -7.53
CA VAL A 272 -6.64 -11.70 -7.67
C VAL A 272 -7.93 -11.38 -6.91
N GLY A 273 -7.81 -10.89 -5.67
CA GLY A 273 -8.96 -10.44 -4.88
C GLY A 273 -9.76 -9.35 -5.59
N ARG A 274 -9.10 -8.40 -6.26
CA ARG A 274 -9.77 -7.35 -7.05
C ARG A 274 -10.49 -7.86 -8.27
N TRP A 275 -9.87 -8.77 -9.01
CA TRP A 275 -10.53 -9.40 -10.15
C TRP A 275 -11.79 -10.13 -9.72
N LEU A 276 -11.74 -10.91 -8.64
CA LEU A 276 -12.91 -11.62 -8.14
C LEU A 276 -14.02 -10.67 -7.66
N GLN A 277 -13.67 -9.52 -7.07
CA GLN A 277 -14.64 -8.47 -6.73
C GLN A 277 -15.31 -7.86 -7.97
N VAL A 278 -14.58 -7.72 -9.08
CA VAL A 278 -15.13 -7.20 -10.34
C VAL A 278 -15.98 -8.25 -11.05
N LEU A 279 -15.52 -9.50 -11.11
CA LEU A 279 -16.22 -10.60 -11.76
C LEU A 279 -17.49 -10.99 -10.99
N TYR A 280 -17.47 -10.87 -9.66
CA TYR A 280 -18.56 -11.25 -8.77
C TYR A 280 -18.83 -10.18 -7.70
N PRO A 281 -19.40 -9.02 -8.08
CA PRO A 281 -19.54 -7.86 -7.19
C PRO A 281 -20.41 -8.10 -5.94
N ASN A 282 -21.30 -9.09 -5.99
CA ASN A 282 -22.17 -9.46 -4.88
C ASN A 282 -21.73 -10.76 -4.18
N ASP A 283 -20.68 -11.42 -4.67
CA ASP A 283 -20.22 -12.70 -4.12
C ASP A 283 -19.00 -12.49 -3.22
N ARG A 284 -19.21 -12.66 -1.92
CA ARG A 284 -18.16 -12.59 -0.90
C ARG A 284 -17.57 -13.96 -0.57
N THR A 285 -18.01 -15.02 -1.24
CA THR A 285 -17.67 -16.41 -0.92
C THR A 285 -16.17 -16.64 -1.00
N TRP A 286 -15.48 -16.10 -2.01
CA TRP A 286 -14.02 -16.23 -2.10
C TRP A 286 -13.29 -15.70 -0.86
N LEU A 287 -13.61 -14.48 -0.43
CA LEU A 287 -12.95 -13.88 0.72
C LEU A 287 -13.33 -14.59 2.02
N ALA A 288 -14.58 -15.06 2.13
CA ALA A 288 -15.02 -15.89 3.25
C ALA A 288 -14.28 -17.23 3.30
N MET A 289 -14.12 -17.91 2.17
CA MET A 289 -13.35 -19.16 2.04
C MET A 289 -11.89 -18.94 2.44
N LEU A 290 -11.26 -17.89 1.91
CA LEU A 290 -9.88 -17.55 2.25
C LEU A 290 -9.72 -17.31 3.76
N ARG A 291 -10.61 -16.52 4.37
CA ARG A 291 -10.60 -16.26 5.82
C ARG A 291 -10.85 -17.52 6.64
N HIS A 292 -11.71 -18.41 6.16
CA HIS A 292 -11.96 -19.70 6.81
C HIS A 292 -10.71 -20.59 6.82
N GLU A 293 -10.03 -20.73 5.67
CA GLU A 293 -8.77 -21.50 5.61
C GLU A 293 -7.67 -20.89 6.48
N ILE A 294 -7.56 -19.56 6.46
CA ILE A 294 -6.60 -18.84 7.27
C ILE A 294 -6.87 -19.08 8.76
N GLY A 295 -8.14 -19.00 9.20
CA GLY A 295 -8.54 -19.27 10.59
C GLY A 295 -8.25 -20.71 11.03
N ASN A 296 -8.51 -21.70 10.17
CA ASN A 296 -8.27 -23.12 10.48
C ASN A 296 -6.78 -23.43 10.66
N GLY A 297 -5.91 -22.86 9.84
CA GLY A 297 -4.47 -23.11 9.96
C GLY A 297 -3.85 -22.43 11.18
N VAL A 298 -4.36 -21.27 11.62
CA VAL A 298 -3.92 -20.64 12.89
C VAL A 298 -4.24 -21.53 14.09
N ALA A 299 -5.46 -22.08 14.16
CA ALA A 299 -5.85 -23.01 15.23
C ALA A 299 -4.97 -24.27 15.25
N THR A 300 -4.64 -24.81 14.06
CA THR A 300 -3.76 -25.99 13.93
C THR A 300 -2.34 -25.68 14.39
N ALA A 301 -1.79 -24.52 14.04
CA ALA A 301 -0.45 -24.11 14.47
C ALA A 301 -0.35 -23.97 15.99
N MET A 302 -1.35 -23.36 16.64
CA MET A 302 -1.39 -23.19 18.11
C MET A 302 -1.55 -24.51 18.87
N SER A 303 -2.13 -25.54 18.25
CA SER A 303 -2.26 -26.87 18.87
C SER A 303 -0.96 -27.67 18.93
N ARG A 304 0.07 -27.27 18.16
CA ARG A 304 1.34 -27.99 18.02
C ARG A 304 2.50 -27.32 18.80
N SER A 305 2.27 -26.13 19.33
CA SER A 305 3.20 -25.38 20.20
C SER A 305 2.89 -25.61 21.66
#